data_AF-A0A7L7LCV0-F1
#
_entry.id   AF-A0A7L7LCV0-F1
#
_cell.length_a   1.000
_cell.length_b   1.000
_cell.length_c   1.000
_cell.angle_alpha   90.00
_cell.angle_beta   90.00
_cell.angle_gamma   90.00
#
_symmetry.space_group_name_H-M   'P 1'
#
loop_
_entity.id
_entity.type
_entity.pdbx_description
1 polymer ?
#
loop_
_entity_poly.entity_id
_entity_poly.type
_entity_poly.pdbx_seq_one_letter_code
_entity_poly.pdbx_strand_id
1 'polypeptide(L)'
;MIYLTKAKILSVLKNINGKEVQSPTKNHFKKKYFYLNKTNIDNITTFYLFFKDPKRFIENELVQWKETDTFIYEFPPAFHKTPECKYLQSRFENIYIPQKVREKKIVKELKIWGNENKTLFQVDRKTYIEKCIKYFNLKYPDLNLDTSDFDEVIKENSGVESFENFTLEELKELIEKYLDDAKKYFEEEQKMKVLEHFKEKSFLKFSRAPIRYNPTDLDDYEVKKILNEIDIKFIKPINEIIIQICVKEFLDKKEFDLTILEALNFRNCKSCFSDFNREIESKSKVHFIDKVKI
;
A
#
# COMPACT_ATOMS: atom_id res chain seq x y z
N MET A 1 -8.11 14.74 18.31
CA MET A 1 -7.91 13.33 17.97
C MET A 1 -8.01 13.19 16.46
N ILE A 2 -7.16 12.38 15.84
CA ILE A 2 -7.09 12.20 14.38
C ILE A 2 -7.43 10.75 14.05
N TYR A 3 -8.19 10.54 12.97
CA TYR A 3 -8.69 9.23 12.55
C TYR A 3 -8.23 8.90 11.13
N LEU A 4 -7.78 7.66 10.95
CA LEU A 4 -7.21 7.11 9.73
C LEU A 4 -7.62 5.65 9.57
N THR A 5 -7.72 5.17 8.33
CA THR A 5 -7.93 3.74 8.08
C THR A 5 -6.59 3.01 8.02
N LYS A 6 -6.57 1.73 8.42
CA LYS A 6 -5.40 0.85 8.29
C LYS A 6 -4.85 0.84 6.86
N ALA A 7 -5.75 0.79 5.87
CA ALA A 7 -5.39 0.83 4.45
C ALA A 7 -4.58 2.08 4.07
N LYS A 8 -4.92 3.25 4.64
CA LYS A 8 -4.20 4.50 4.38
C LYS A 8 -2.82 4.52 5.00
N ILE A 9 -2.68 4.05 6.25
CA ILE A 9 -1.36 3.90 6.89
C ILE A 9 -0.51 2.93 6.05
N LEU A 10 -1.07 1.78 5.67
CA LEU A 10 -0.40 0.79 4.83
C LEU A 10 0.04 1.32 3.46
N SER A 11 -0.74 2.22 2.86
CA SER A 11 -0.39 2.81 1.57
C SER A 11 0.89 3.65 1.65
N VAL A 12 1.11 4.34 2.77
CA VAL A 12 2.34 5.11 3.01
C VAL A 12 3.51 4.21 3.32
N LEU A 13 3.28 3.15 4.10
CA LEU A 13 4.32 2.17 4.41
C LEU A 13 4.95 1.56 3.14
N LYS A 14 4.15 1.30 2.10
CA LYS A 14 4.66 0.80 0.81
C LYS A 14 5.66 1.74 0.12
N ASN A 15 5.63 3.02 0.48
CA ASN A 15 6.46 4.06 -0.12
C ASN A 15 7.72 4.38 0.70
N ILE A 16 7.98 3.62 1.77
CA ILE A 16 9.21 3.78 2.56
C ILE A 16 10.36 3.06 1.88
N ASN A 17 11.46 3.78 1.61
CA ASN A 17 12.69 3.18 1.09
C ASN A 17 13.48 2.49 2.22
N GLY A 18 13.11 1.25 2.51
CA GLY A 18 13.71 0.43 3.57
C GLY A 18 15.12 -0.07 3.32
N LYS A 19 15.64 0.03 2.08
CA LYS A 19 16.92 -0.58 1.69
C LYS A 19 18.12 0.06 2.37
N GLU A 20 18.00 1.31 2.80
CA GLU A 20 19.07 2.12 3.38
C GLU A 20 19.17 1.98 4.91
N VAL A 21 18.21 1.32 5.54
CA VAL A 21 18.16 1.21 6.99
C VAL A 21 19.08 0.08 7.47
N GLN A 22 20.34 0.41 7.75
CA GLN A 22 21.24 -0.49 8.47
C GLN A 22 20.84 -0.52 9.95
N SER A 23 20.48 -1.69 10.46
CA SER A 23 20.07 -1.84 11.86
C SER A 23 20.40 -3.23 12.42
N PRO A 24 20.88 -3.34 13.66
CA PRO A 24 21.00 -4.62 14.38
C PRO A 24 19.67 -5.40 14.44
N THR A 25 18.53 -4.69 14.42
CA THR A 25 17.18 -5.28 14.35
C THR A 25 17.02 -6.20 13.14
N LYS A 26 17.64 -5.86 12.01
CA LYS A 26 17.63 -6.68 10.80
C LYS A 26 18.21 -8.07 11.06
N ASN A 27 19.33 -8.14 11.77
CA ASN A 27 19.97 -9.42 12.11
C ASN A 27 19.13 -10.22 13.11
N HIS A 28 18.49 -9.54 14.07
CA HIS A 28 17.55 -10.19 14.98
C HIS A 28 16.37 -10.82 14.21
N PHE A 29 15.73 -10.08 13.31
CA PHE A 29 14.63 -10.60 12.49
C PHE A 29 15.08 -11.69 11.51
N LYS A 30 16.26 -11.60 10.90
CA LYS A 30 16.81 -12.70 10.09
C LYS A 30 16.93 -14.01 10.87
N LYS A 31 17.39 -13.93 12.12
CA LYS A 31 17.52 -15.11 13.00
C LYS A 31 16.15 -15.64 13.42
N LYS A 32 15.25 -14.74 13.85
CA LYS A 32 13.91 -15.09 14.35
C LYS A 32 13.02 -15.67 13.23
N TYR A 33 13.07 -15.09 12.03
CA TYR A 33 12.23 -15.45 10.89
C TYR A 33 13.08 -16.05 9.75
N PHE A 34 13.81 -17.13 10.03
CA PHE A 34 14.84 -17.70 9.14
C PHE A 34 14.33 -18.12 7.74
N TYR A 35 13.04 -18.41 7.62
CA TYR A 35 12.37 -18.80 6.38
C TYR A 35 11.91 -17.62 5.52
N LEU A 36 12.02 -16.39 6.03
CA LEU A 36 11.77 -15.19 5.23
C LEU A 36 12.98 -14.89 4.34
N ASN A 37 12.68 -14.52 3.10
CA ASN A 37 13.69 -13.99 2.19
C ASN A 37 14.15 -12.58 2.60
N LYS A 38 15.22 -12.10 1.98
CA LYS A 38 15.79 -10.78 2.26
C LYS A 38 14.76 -9.65 2.13
N THR A 39 13.94 -9.67 1.08
CA THR A 39 12.92 -8.63 0.84
C THR A 39 11.90 -8.55 1.96
N ASN A 40 11.40 -9.70 2.43
CA ASN A 40 10.43 -9.75 3.53
C ASN A 40 11.04 -9.23 4.84
N ILE A 41 12.27 -9.65 5.15
CA ILE A 41 13.01 -9.15 6.32
C ILE A 41 13.20 -7.63 6.24
N ASP A 42 13.58 -7.12 5.06
CA ASP A 42 13.82 -5.69 4.86
C ASP A 42 12.54 -4.89 5.08
N ASN A 43 11.41 -5.36 4.54
CA ASN A 43 10.11 -4.72 4.72
C ASN A 43 9.67 -4.70 6.20
N ILE A 44 9.71 -5.86 6.88
CA ILE A 44 9.35 -5.96 8.31
C ILE A 44 10.25 -5.06 9.17
N THR A 45 11.56 -5.10 8.94
CA THR A 45 12.52 -4.26 9.68
C THR A 45 12.23 -2.79 9.50
N THR A 46 11.92 -2.39 8.26
CA THR A 46 11.61 -1.00 7.90
C THR A 46 10.35 -0.53 8.61
N PHE A 47 9.27 -1.32 8.57
CA PHE A 47 8.04 -0.98 9.27
C PHE A 47 8.28 -0.86 10.77
N TYR A 48 8.92 -1.84 11.38
CA TYR A 48 9.20 -1.82 12.81
C TYR A 48 10.00 -0.58 13.23
N LEU A 49 11.03 -0.21 12.48
CA LEU A 49 11.85 0.96 12.79
C LEU A 49 11.12 2.28 12.54
N PHE A 50 10.33 2.36 11.47
CA PHE A 50 9.50 3.52 11.16
C PHE A 50 8.52 3.81 12.30
N PHE A 51 7.86 2.78 12.84
CA PHE A 51 6.91 2.98 13.94
C PHE A 51 7.57 3.22 15.30
N LYS A 52 8.85 2.87 15.45
CA LYS A 52 9.62 3.26 16.63
C LYS A 52 10.04 4.74 16.61
N ASP A 53 10.38 5.26 15.44
CA ASP A 53 10.86 6.63 15.26
C ASP A 53 10.53 7.15 13.85
N PRO A 54 9.28 7.61 13.63
CA PRO A 54 8.86 8.07 12.30
C PRO A 54 9.59 9.36 11.88
N LYS A 55 10.02 10.18 12.84
CA LYS A 55 10.72 11.45 12.59
C LYS A 55 12.03 11.20 11.86
N ARG A 56 12.82 10.22 12.31
CA ARG A 56 14.06 9.83 11.62
C ARG A 56 13.84 9.48 10.15
N PHE A 57 12.75 8.81 9.80
CA PHE A 57 12.48 8.45 8.41
C PHE A 57 12.06 9.64 7.56
N ILE A 58 11.32 10.57 8.16
CA ILE A 58 10.91 11.83 7.55
C ILE A 58 12.15 12.72 7.28
N GLU A 59 12.99 12.92 8.29
CA GLU A 59 14.18 13.79 8.22
C GLU A 59 15.20 13.30 7.19
N ASN A 60 15.27 11.99 6.96
CA ASN A 60 16.14 11.38 5.95
C ASN A 60 15.44 11.20 4.59
N GLU A 61 14.27 11.80 4.37
CA GLU A 61 13.48 11.73 3.12
C GLU A 61 13.18 10.29 2.63
N LEU A 62 13.14 9.34 3.57
CA LEU A 62 12.92 7.92 3.25
C LEU A 62 11.46 7.60 2.93
N VAL A 63 10.56 8.56 3.04
CA VAL A 63 9.15 8.43 2.69
C VAL A 63 8.81 9.39 1.57
N GLN A 64 8.47 8.85 0.40
CA GLN A 64 8.04 9.66 -0.74
C GLN A 64 6.74 9.11 -1.29
N TRP A 65 5.64 9.83 -1.09
CA TRP A 65 4.41 9.49 -1.80
C TRP A 65 4.63 9.70 -3.30
N LYS A 66 4.39 8.65 -4.08
CA LYS A 66 4.44 8.71 -5.54
C LYS A 66 3.11 8.21 -6.08
N GLU A 67 2.55 8.98 -7.01
CA GLU A 67 1.48 8.47 -7.85
C GLU A 67 1.96 7.20 -8.58
N THR A 68 1.06 6.25 -8.73
CA THR A 68 1.31 5.04 -9.51
C THR A 68 0.57 5.11 -10.84
N ASP A 69 0.99 4.32 -11.81
CA ASP A 69 0.26 4.21 -13.09
C ASP A 69 -0.84 3.13 -13.04
N THR A 70 -1.33 2.85 -11.83
CA THR A 70 -2.31 1.77 -11.60
C THR A 70 -3.73 2.25 -11.77
N PHE A 71 -4.09 3.40 -11.19
CA PHE A 71 -5.46 3.89 -11.11
C PHE A 71 -5.62 5.28 -11.70
N ILE A 72 -6.81 5.57 -12.24
CA ILE A 72 -7.14 6.91 -12.76
C ILE A 72 -7.18 7.93 -11.62
N TYR A 73 -7.82 7.59 -10.49
CA TYR A 73 -7.98 8.51 -9.36
C TYR A 73 -7.00 8.17 -8.24
N GLU A 74 -5.91 8.91 -8.13
CA GLU A 74 -4.97 8.77 -7.02
C GLU A 74 -4.83 10.08 -6.27
N PHE A 75 -4.99 10.00 -4.95
CA PHE A 75 -4.82 11.14 -4.07
C PHE A 75 -4.01 10.69 -2.87
N PRO A 76 -3.22 11.60 -2.28
CA PRO A 76 -2.60 11.31 -1.02
C PRO A 76 -3.67 10.91 0.03
N PRO A 77 -3.33 9.98 0.93
CA PRO A 77 -4.27 9.49 1.93
C PRO A 77 -4.74 10.65 2.82
N ALA A 78 -6.01 10.61 3.23
CA ALA A 78 -6.60 11.69 4.03
C ALA A 78 -6.82 11.28 5.49
N PHE A 79 -6.46 12.17 6.43
CA PHE A 79 -6.81 12.06 7.85
C PHE A 79 -8.08 12.83 8.21
N HIS A 80 -8.75 12.40 9.28
CA HIS A 80 -10.08 12.85 9.66
C HIS A 80 -10.14 13.33 11.11
N LYS A 81 -11.05 14.26 11.41
CA LYS A 81 -11.27 14.77 12.76
C LYS A 81 -12.25 13.92 13.58
N THR A 82 -13.11 13.17 12.89
CA THR A 82 -14.18 12.37 13.52
C THR A 82 -14.26 10.98 12.87
N PRO A 83 -14.58 9.93 13.64
CA PRO A 83 -14.76 8.58 13.11
C PRO A 83 -16.06 8.42 12.29
N GLU A 84 -17.02 9.33 12.46
CA GLU A 84 -18.30 9.35 11.74
C GLU A 84 -18.20 10.03 10.36
N CYS A 85 -17.01 10.45 9.92
CA CYS A 85 -16.88 11.10 8.62
C CYS A 85 -17.32 10.15 7.49
N LYS A 86 -18.30 10.57 6.68
CA LYS A 86 -18.76 9.80 5.52
C LYS A 86 -17.65 9.39 4.55
N TYR A 87 -16.59 10.20 4.42
CA TYR A 87 -15.42 9.92 3.58
C TYR A 87 -14.37 9.05 4.28
N LEU A 88 -14.45 8.90 5.61
CA LEU A 88 -13.69 7.88 6.33
C LEU A 88 -14.31 6.52 6.15
N GLN A 89 -15.65 6.44 6.03
CA GLN A 89 -16.43 5.21 5.89
C GLN A 89 -16.75 4.84 4.43
N SER A 90 -16.45 5.71 3.45
CA SER A 90 -16.77 5.46 2.04
C SER A 90 -15.93 4.34 1.45
N ARG A 91 -16.55 3.47 0.65
CA ARG A 91 -15.84 2.47 -0.17
C ARG A 91 -14.87 3.11 -1.17
N PHE A 92 -13.82 2.37 -1.51
CA PHE A 92 -12.86 2.75 -2.54
C PHE A 92 -13.39 2.32 -3.91
N GLU A 93 -13.65 3.30 -4.77
CA GLU A 93 -14.10 3.09 -6.15
C GLU A 93 -13.09 3.71 -7.11
N ASN A 94 -12.65 2.95 -8.10
CA ASN A 94 -11.69 3.41 -9.10
C ASN A 94 -11.76 2.59 -10.38
N ILE A 95 -10.92 2.96 -11.35
CA ILE A 95 -10.73 2.24 -12.60
C ILE A 95 -9.24 2.00 -12.78
N TYR A 96 -8.86 0.78 -13.17
CA TYR A 96 -7.49 0.48 -13.57
C TYR A 96 -7.16 1.21 -14.87
N ILE A 97 -5.97 1.81 -14.92
CA ILE A 97 -5.46 2.36 -16.16
C ILE A 97 -5.21 1.20 -17.14
N PRO A 98 -5.66 1.26 -18.39
CA PRO A 98 -5.38 0.24 -19.38
C PRO A 98 -3.88 0.02 -19.60
N GLN A 99 -3.46 -1.22 -19.87
CA GLN A 99 -2.06 -1.52 -20.20
C GLN A 99 -1.58 -0.75 -21.43
N LYS A 100 -2.42 -0.66 -22.47
CA LYS A 100 -2.15 0.08 -23.71
C LYS A 100 -1.81 1.56 -23.43
N VAL A 101 -2.51 2.19 -22.46
CA VAL A 101 -2.26 3.58 -22.04
C VAL A 101 -0.92 3.72 -21.32
N ARG A 102 -0.56 2.75 -20.46
CA ARG A 102 0.74 2.71 -19.77
C ARG A 102 1.90 2.56 -20.75
N GLU A 103 1.79 1.62 -21.68
CA GLU A 103 2.83 1.35 -22.69
C GLU A 103 3.06 2.56 -23.61
N LYS A 104 1.96 3.25 -23.96
CA LYS A 104 2.01 4.49 -24.74
C LYS A 104 2.46 5.72 -23.93
N LYS A 105 2.68 5.58 -22.62
CA LYS A 105 3.16 6.63 -21.69
C LYS A 105 2.28 7.90 -21.65
N ILE A 106 0.98 7.74 -21.86
CA ILE A 106 -0.01 8.84 -21.86
C ILE A 106 -0.89 8.83 -20.59
N VAL A 107 -0.45 8.14 -19.53
CA VAL A 107 -1.17 7.98 -18.25
C VAL A 107 -1.58 9.33 -17.66
N LYS A 108 -0.68 10.33 -17.68
CA LYS A 108 -0.94 11.65 -17.12
C LYS A 108 -2.15 12.33 -17.78
N GLU A 109 -2.28 12.20 -19.10
CA GLU A 109 -3.42 12.76 -19.84
C GLU A 109 -4.72 12.07 -19.47
N LEU A 110 -4.70 10.74 -19.33
CA LEU A 110 -5.87 9.98 -18.87
C LEU A 110 -6.29 10.40 -17.46
N LYS A 111 -5.34 10.60 -16.54
CA LYS A 111 -5.63 11.07 -15.18
C LYS A 111 -6.24 12.48 -15.17
N ILE A 112 -5.73 13.40 -16.00
CA ILE A 112 -6.28 14.75 -16.14
C ILE A 112 -7.73 14.66 -16.67
N TRP A 113 -7.91 13.98 -17.80
CA TRP A 113 -9.24 13.80 -18.41
C TRP A 113 -10.22 13.15 -17.43
N GLY A 114 -9.78 12.12 -16.70
CA GLY A 114 -10.62 11.43 -15.73
C GLY A 114 -11.03 12.32 -14.57
N ASN A 115 -10.12 13.14 -14.04
CA ASN A 115 -10.44 14.10 -12.99
C ASN A 115 -11.43 15.19 -13.45
N GLU A 116 -11.30 15.68 -14.69
CA GLU A 116 -12.24 16.64 -15.30
C GLU A 116 -13.64 16.04 -15.50
N ASN A 117 -13.72 14.73 -15.75
CA ASN A 117 -14.98 14.00 -16.00
C ASN A 117 -15.46 13.19 -14.79
N LYS A 118 -14.91 13.44 -13.59
CA LYS A 118 -15.17 12.63 -12.39
C LYS A 118 -16.65 12.57 -12.00
N THR A 119 -17.39 13.65 -12.17
CA THR A 119 -18.84 13.67 -11.87
C THR A 119 -19.59 12.66 -12.76
N LEU A 120 -19.19 12.51 -14.02
CA LEU A 120 -19.80 11.53 -14.92
C LEU A 120 -19.50 10.11 -14.45
N PHE A 121 -18.28 9.82 -13.99
CA PHE A 121 -17.96 8.53 -13.39
C PHE A 121 -18.84 8.19 -12.17
N GLN A 122 -19.23 9.20 -11.38
CA GLN A 122 -20.09 8.99 -10.21
C GLN A 122 -21.55 8.73 -10.55
N VAL A 123 -22.04 9.23 -11.69
CA VAL A 123 -23.46 9.18 -12.08
C VAL A 123 -23.74 8.11 -13.14
N ASP A 124 -22.86 7.98 -14.13
CA ASP A 124 -23.01 7.05 -15.25
C ASP A 124 -21.63 6.55 -15.74
N ARG A 125 -21.20 5.42 -15.16
CA ARG A 125 -19.90 4.80 -15.44
C ARG A 125 -19.77 4.31 -16.87
N LYS A 126 -20.84 3.78 -17.44
CA LYS A 126 -20.84 3.26 -18.81
C LYS A 126 -20.55 4.41 -19.78
N THR A 127 -21.30 5.49 -19.68
CA THR A 127 -21.09 6.69 -20.53
C THR A 127 -19.72 7.31 -20.28
N TYR A 128 -19.22 7.30 -19.04
CA TYR A 128 -17.85 7.73 -18.75
C TYR A 128 -16.80 6.92 -19.54
N ILE A 129 -16.87 5.58 -19.49
CA ILE A 129 -15.92 4.70 -20.19
C ILE A 129 -16.03 4.88 -21.72
N GLU A 130 -17.25 4.92 -22.26
CA GLU A 130 -17.47 5.12 -23.70
C GLU A 130 -16.90 6.46 -24.19
N LYS A 131 -17.07 7.55 -23.43
CA LYS A 131 -16.49 8.85 -23.75
C LYS A 131 -14.96 8.83 -23.65
N CYS A 132 -14.40 8.13 -22.66
CA CYS A 132 -12.97 7.95 -22.50
C CYS A 132 -12.37 7.28 -23.74
N ILE A 133 -12.91 6.12 -24.11
CA ILE A 133 -12.50 5.35 -25.28
C ILE A 133 -12.54 6.22 -26.54
N LYS A 134 -13.67 6.89 -26.78
CA LYS A 134 -13.82 7.76 -27.95
C LYS A 134 -12.79 8.89 -27.96
N TYR A 135 -12.58 9.58 -26.84
CA TYR A 135 -11.61 10.68 -26.75
C TYR A 135 -10.19 10.19 -27.06
N PHE A 136 -9.75 9.11 -26.41
CA PHE A 136 -8.39 8.61 -26.56
C PHE A 136 -8.16 7.92 -27.90
N ASN A 137 -9.14 7.23 -28.48
CA ASN A 137 -9.00 6.66 -29.83
C ASN A 137 -9.03 7.72 -30.93
N LEU A 138 -9.74 8.85 -30.75
CA LEU A 138 -9.66 9.97 -31.70
C LEU A 138 -8.28 10.65 -31.66
N LYS A 139 -7.70 10.80 -30.46
CA LYS A 139 -6.38 11.42 -30.28
C LYS A 139 -5.23 10.47 -30.61
N TYR A 140 -5.41 9.18 -30.33
CA TYR A 140 -4.43 8.11 -30.52
C TYR A 140 -5.09 6.91 -31.23
N PRO A 141 -5.28 6.96 -32.56
CA PRO A 141 -6.02 5.92 -33.31
C PRO A 141 -5.43 4.52 -33.18
N ASP A 142 -4.12 4.41 -33.03
CA ASP A 142 -3.38 3.16 -32.84
C ASP A 142 -3.52 2.56 -31.44
N LEU A 143 -4.06 3.33 -30.47
CA LEU A 143 -4.31 2.82 -29.13
C LEU A 143 -5.43 1.78 -29.14
N ASN A 144 -6.44 1.96 -30.00
CA ASN A 144 -7.58 1.05 -30.19
C ASN A 144 -8.11 0.49 -28.85
N LEU A 145 -8.49 1.40 -27.95
CA LEU A 145 -9.14 1.05 -26.70
C LEU A 145 -10.55 0.52 -26.95
N ASP A 146 -10.95 -0.43 -26.13
CA ASP A 146 -12.33 -0.88 -26.04
C ASP A 146 -12.75 -1.04 -24.57
N THR A 147 -13.99 -1.45 -24.32
CA THR A 147 -14.52 -1.57 -22.96
C THR A 147 -13.83 -2.66 -22.13
N SER A 148 -13.26 -3.69 -22.77
CA SER A 148 -12.54 -4.77 -22.08
C SER A 148 -11.17 -4.34 -21.55
N ASP A 149 -10.65 -3.20 -22.01
CA ASP A 149 -9.42 -2.60 -21.49
C ASP A 149 -9.61 -1.92 -20.12
N PHE A 150 -10.86 -1.69 -19.68
CA PHE A 150 -11.19 -0.96 -18.46
C PHE A 150 -11.80 -1.86 -17.40
N ASP A 151 -11.00 -2.15 -16.38
CA ASP A 151 -11.46 -2.87 -15.19
C ASP A 151 -11.81 -1.91 -14.06
N GLU A 152 -13.04 -2.01 -13.54
CA GLU A 152 -13.46 -1.27 -12.35
C GLU A 152 -12.99 -1.98 -11.08
N VAL A 153 -12.60 -1.20 -10.08
CA VAL A 153 -12.30 -1.72 -8.74
C VAL A 153 -13.24 -1.07 -7.73
N ILE A 154 -13.97 -1.92 -7.01
CA ILE A 154 -14.76 -1.53 -5.85
C ILE A 154 -14.23 -2.36 -4.70
N LYS A 155 -13.63 -1.69 -3.73
CA LYS A 155 -13.25 -2.30 -2.46
C LYS A 155 -14.08 -1.64 -1.39
N GLU A 156 -14.76 -2.44 -0.59
CA GLU A 156 -15.34 -1.91 0.63
C GLU A 156 -14.24 -1.20 1.41
N ASN A 157 -14.63 -0.11 2.08
CA ASN A 157 -13.72 0.46 3.03
C ASN A 157 -13.41 -0.68 3.99
N SER A 158 -12.14 -0.88 4.33
CA SER A 158 -11.74 -1.93 5.26
C SER A 158 -12.27 -1.69 6.69
N GLY A 159 -13.32 -0.87 6.82
CA GLY A 159 -13.90 -0.27 8.00
C GLY A 159 -12.89 -0.08 9.11
N VAL A 160 -13.44 -0.20 10.29
CA VAL A 160 -12.81 -0.76 11.45
C VAL A 160 -13.11 -2.27 11.28
N GLU A 161 -12.56 -2.93 10.24
CA GLU A 161 -12.83 -4.36 9.96
C GLU A 161 -11.72 -5.24 10.55
N SER A 162 -12.02 -5.74 11.75
CA SER A 162 -11.98 -7.17 12.10
C SER A 162 -10.72 -7.94 11.72
N PHE A 163 -9.58 -7.47 12.19
CA PHE A 163 -8.70 -8.31 13.04
C PHE A 163 -8.74 -7.82 14.50
N GLU A 164 -9.76 -7.01 14.83
CA GLU A 164 -9.77 -6.07 15.95
C GLU A 164 -9.95 -6.68 17.33
N ASN A 165 -10.18 -7.98 17.44
CA ASN A 165 -10.34 -8.61 18.76
C ASN A 165 -9.02 -9.01 19.41
N PHE A 166 -7.91 -9.04 18.68
CA PHE A 166 -6.63 -9.40 19.29
C PHE A 166 -5.95 -8.18 19.92
N THR A 167 -5.66 -8.28 21.21
CA THR A 167 -4.74 -7.45 21.97
C THR A 167 -3.33 -7.54 21.39
N LEU A 168 -2.46 -6.60 21.79
CA LEU A 168 -1.06 -6.61 21.38
C LEU A 168 -0.36 -7.90 21.82
N GLU A 169 -0.72 -8.40 23.00
CA GLU A 169 -0.24 -9.64 23.60
C GLU A 169 -0.67 -10.85 22.76
N GLU A 170 -1.95 -10.96 22.40
CA GLU A 170 -2.44 -12.07 21.57
C GLU A 170 -1.81 -12.08 20.16
N LEU A 171 -1.54 -10.91 19.57
CA LEU A 171 -0.82 -10.83 18.30
C LEU A 171 0.62 -11.33 18.43
N LYS A 172 1.30 -11.04 19.55
CA LYS A 172 2.66 -11.53 19.84
C LYS A 172 2.65 -13.05 20.05
N GLU A 173 1.68 -13.58 20.79
CA GLU A 173 1.49 -15.02 20.98
C GLU A 173 1.23 -15.75 19.66
N LEU A 174 0.43 -15.14 18.78
CA LEU A 174 0.15 -15.69 17.46
C LEU A 174 1.42 -15.77 16.60
N ILE A 175 2.30 -14.77 16.67
CA ILE A 175 3.62 -14.84 16.02
C ILE A 175 4.43 -16.02 16.55
N GLU A 176 4.53 -16.19 17.88
CA GLU A 176 5.30 -17.29 18.46
C GLU A 176 4.75 -18.65 18.02
N LYS A 177 3.41 -18.80 17.96
CA LYS A 177 2.78 -19.99 17.41
C LYS A 177 3.19 -20.25 15.95
N TYR A 178 3.13 -19.24 15.08
CA TYR A 178 3.57 -19.39 13.68
C TYR A 178 5.06 -19.72 13.57
N LEU A 179 5.91 -19.21 14.48
CA LEU A 179 7.33 -19.56 14.52
C LEU A 179 7.53 -21.03 14.88
N ASP A 180 6.80 -21.54 15.86
CA ASP A 180 6.88 -22.94 16.27
C ASP A 180 6.31 -23.89 15.21
N ASP A 181 5.20 -23.52 14.57
CA ASP A 181 4.63 -24.28 13.44
C ASP A 181 5.59 -24.27 12.24
N ALA A 182 6.28 -23.17 11.98
CA ALA A 182 7.31 -23.11 10.95
C ALA A 182 8.50 -24.02 11.28
N LYS A 183 9.00 -24.02 12.53
CA LYS A 183 10.09 -24.93 12.95
C LYS A 183 9.71 -26.39 12.64
N LYS A 184 8.52 -26.82 13.08
CA LYS A 184 8.01 -28.17 12.82
C LYS A 184 7.87 -28.47 11.33
N TYR A 185 7.37 -27.51 10.55
CA TYR A 185 7.23 -27.68 9.10
C TYR A 185 8.57 -27.91 8.39
N PHE A 186 9.66 -27.29 8.89
CA PHE A 186 11.00 -27.42 8.33
C PHE A 186 11.86 -28.52 8.98
N GLU A 187 11.30 -29.35 9.87
CA GLU A 187 11.97 -30.57 10.35
C GLU A 187 12.13 -31.61 9.23
N GLU A 188 11.26 -31.56 8.21
CA GLU A 188 11.35 -32.41 7.04
C GLU A 188 12.46 -31.93 6.09
N GLU A 189 13.43 -32.81 5.83
CA GLU A 189 14.65 -32.51 5.06
C GLU A 189 14.36 -31.89 3.70
N GLN A 190 13.35 -32.41 2.98
CA GLN A 190 12.96 -31.90 1.66
C GLN A 190 12.50 -30.44 1.70
N LYS A 191 11.68 -30.07 2.70
CA LYS A 191 11.20 -28.70 2.89
C LYS A 191 12.33 -27.76 3.28
N MET A 192 13.26 -28.24 4.12
CA MET A 192 14.43 -27.47 4.51
C MET A 192 15.38 -27.23 3.31
N LYS A 193 15.66 -28.25 2.51
CA LYS A 193 16.44 -28.12 1.26
C LYS A 193 15.81 -27.11 0.31
N VAL A 194 14.48 -27.18 0.10
CA VAL A 194 13.78 -26.19 -0.73
C VAL A 194 13.95 -24.78 -0.18
N LEU A 195 13.82 -24.60 1.14
CA LEU A 195 14.00 -23.30 1.76
C LEU A 195 15.42 -22.75 1.56
N GLU A 196 16.45 -23.55 1.83
CA GLU A 196 17.85 -23.14 1.72
C GLU A 196 18.22 -22.70 0.31
N HIS A 197 17.77 -23.44 -0.70
CA HIS A 197 18.13 -23.19 -2.10
C HIS A 197 17.23 -22.16 -2.81
N PHE A 198 15.97 -22.04 -2.38
CA PHE A 198 14.96 -21.27 -3.11
C PHE A 198 14.29 -20.14 -2.33
N LYS A 199 14.58 -19.89 -1.05
CA LYS A 199 13.95 -18.78 -0.31
C LYS A 199 14.09 -17.42 -1.02
N GLU A 200 15.28 -17.10 -1.52
CA GLU A 200 15.54 -15.84 -2.24
C GLU A 200 14.93 -15.85 -3.65
N LYS A 201 14.50 -17.01 -4.14
CA LYS A 201 13.83 -17.21 -5.44
C LYS A 201 12.36 -17.60 -5.26
N SER A 202 11.73 -17.17 -4.17
CA SER A 202 10.34 -17.54 -3.87
C SER A 202 9.31 -17.05 -4.91
N PHE A 203 9.70 -16.14 -5.82
CA PHE A 203 8.90 -15.74 -6.98
C PHE A 203 8.69 -16.89 -7.99
N LEU A 204 9.55 -17.92 -7.96
CA LEU A 204 9.46 -19.08 -8.86
C LEU A 204 8.14 -19.86 -8.72
N LYS A 205 7.46 -19.76 -7.57
CA LYS A 205 6.12 -20.35 -7.37
C LYS A 205 5.08 -19.84 -8.36
N PHE A 206 5.25 -18.63 -8.89
CA PHE A 206 4.36 -18.05 -9.90
C PHE A 206 4.86 -18.28 -11.33
N SER A 207 6.07 -18.81 -11.50
CA SER A 207 6.69 -18.99 -12.81
C SER A 207 6.14 -20.24 -13.50
N ARG A 208 5.68 -20.07 -14.74
CA ARG A 208 5.37 -21.19 -15.64
C ARG A 208 6.64 -21.80 -16.26
N ALA A 209 7.77 -21.11 -16.21
CA ALA A 209 9.03 -21.60 -16.75
C ALA A 209 9.61 -22.73 -15.87
N PRO A 210 10.34 -23.69 -16.47
CA PRO A 210 11.06 -24.70 -15.71
C PRO A 210 12.20 -24.07 -14.89
N ILE A 211 12.53 -24.71 -13.76
CA ILE A 211 13.64 -24.31 -12.88
C ILE A 211 14.93 -24.79 -13.53
N ARG A 212 15.72 -23.83 -14.06
CA ARG A 212 16.97 -24.12 -14.79
C ARG A 212 18.01 -24.89 -13.97
N TYR A 213 18.02 -24.71 -12.66
CA TYR A 213 18.93 -25.39 -11.74
C TYR A 213 18.16 -25.75 -10.47
N ASN A 214 17.90 -27.04 -10.31
CA ASN A 214 17.22 -27.60 -9.16
C ASN A 214 18.15 -28.56 -8.41
N PRO A 215 18.78 -28.12 -7.30
CA PRO A 215 19.68 -28.96 -6.52
C PRO A 215 18.95 -29.90 -5.54
N THR A 216 17.61 -29.95 -5.58
CA THR A 216 16.83 -30.87 -4.75
C THR A 216 16.52 -32.16 -5.52
N ASP A 217 16.14 -33.20 -4.78
CA ASP A 217 15.67 -34.47 -5.35
C ASP A 217 14.19 -34.43 -5.77
N LEU A 218 13.59 -33.23 -5.78
CA LEU A 218 12.17 -33.00 -6.07
C LEU A 218 11.98 -32.51 -7.50
N ASP A 219 10.82 -32.76 -8.07
CA ASP A 219 10.47 -32.12 -9.34
C ASP A 219 10.12 -30.63 -9.19
N ASP A 220 10.08 -29.91 -10.31
CA ASP A 220 9.76 -28.47 -10.33
C ASP A 220 8.39 -28.15 -9.72
N TYR A 221 7.43 -29.06 -9.89
CA TYR A 221 6.07 -28.87 -9.39
C TYR A 221 6.06 -28.96 -7.86
N GLU A 222 6.74 -29.94 -7.28
CA GLU A 222 6.90 -30.13 -5.84
C GLU A 222 7.65 -28.95 -5.20
N VAL A 223 8.74 -28.49 -5.81
CA VAL A 223 9.48 -27.30 -5.33
C VAL A 223 8.57 -26.07 -5.32
N LYS A 224 7.84 -25.81 -6.42
CA LYS A 224 6.92 -24.66 -6.51
C LYS A 224 5.76 -24.77 -5.52
N LYS A 225 5.25 -25.99 -5.30
CA LYS A 225 4.21 -26.26 -4.31
C LYS A 225 4.69 -25.94 -2.91
N ILE A 226 5.87 -26.42 -2.50
CA ILE A 226 6.44 -26.11 -1.19
C ILE A 226 6.66 -24.59 -1.03
N LEU A 227 7.21 -23.91 -2.04
CA LEU A 227 7.36 -22.45 -2.01
C LEU A 227 6.03 -21.70 -1.84
N ASN A 228 4.96 -22.21 -2.44
CA ASN A 228 3.62 -21.66 -2.28
C ASN A 228 3.04 -21.94 -0.89
N GLU A 229 3.25 -23.14 -0.35
CA GLU A 229 2.85 -23.47 1.02
C GLU A 229 3.55 -22.58 2.05
N ILE A 230 4.87 -22.37 1.91
CA ILE A 230 5.62 -21.48 2.80
C ILE A 230 5.03 -20.06 2.76
N ASP A 231 4.69 -19.57 1.57
CA ASP A 231 4.12 -18.24 1.37
C ASP A 231 2.77 -18.06 2.08
N ILE A 232 1.89 -19.04 1.91
CA ILE A 232 0.51 -18.99 2.42
C ILE A 232 0.47 -19.29 3.92
N LYS A 233 1.24 -20.29 4.38
CA LYS A 233 1.19 -20.75 5.78
C LYS A 233 1.99 -19.86 6.73
N PHE A 234 3.07 -19.24 6.28
CA PHE A 234 3.98 -18.53 7.19
C PHE A 234 4.25 -17.08 6.75
N ILE A 235 4.63 -16.84 5.50
CA ILE A 235 5.08 -15.50 5.07
C ILE A 235 3.94 -14.47 5.14
N LYS A 236 2.81 -14.74 4.49
CA LYS A 236 1.67 -13.81 4.45
C LYS A 236 1.09 -13.56 5.85
N PRO A 237 0.76 -14.59 6.65
CA PRO A 237 0.19 -14.37 7.98
C PRO A 237 1.11 -13.57 8.89
N ILE A 238 2.42 -13.86 8.90
CA ILE A 238 3.36 -13.14 9.77
C ILE A 238 3.52 -11.69 9.34
N ASN A 239 3.64 -11.41 8.04
CA ASN A 239 3.69 -10.04 7.54
C ASN A 239 2.45 -9.26 7.99
N GLU A 240 1.26 -9.86 7.85
CA GLU A 240 0.00 -9.23 8.27
C GLU A 240 -0.07 -8.98 9.78
N ILE A 241 0.40 -9.91 10.61
CA ILE A 241 0.41 -9.75 12.07
C ILE A 241 1.44 -8.70 12.51
N ILE A 242 2.66 -8.72 11.96
CA ILE A 242 3.69 -7.73 12.28
C ILE A 242 3.23 -6.32 11.93
N ILE A 243 2.61 -6.16 10.75
CA ILE A 243 2.00 -4.89 10.35
C ILE A 243 0.96 -4.44 11.37
N GLN A 244 0.14 -5.37 11.89
CA GLN A 244 -0.88 -5.04 12.88
C GLN A 244 -0.28 -4.64 14.24
N ILE A 245 0.72 -5.37 14.72
CA ILE A 245 1.48 -5.01 15.93
C ILE A 245 2.03 -3.60 15.77
N CYS A 246 2.70 -3.35 14.65
CA CYS A 246 3.27 -2.05 14.34
C CYS A 246 2.21 -0.93 14.33
N VAL A 247 1.07 -1.16 13.67
CA VAL A 247 -0.04 -0.20 13.64
C VAL A 247 -0.66 0.00 15.02
N LYS A 248 -0.86 -1.05 15.82
CA LYS A 248 -1.42 -0.94 17.18
C LYS A 248 -0.47 -0.21 18.12
N GLU A 249 0.80 -0.60 18.18
CA GLU A 249 1.82 0.09 18.98
C GLU A 249 1.93 1.57 18.61
N PHE A 250 1.69 1.89 17.35
CA PHE A 250 1.68 3.25 16.85
C PHE A 250 0.41 4.03 17.18
N LEU A 251 -0.77 3.41 17.06
CA LEU A 251 -2.05 4.04 17.42
C LEU A 251 -2.19 4.24 18.94
N ASP A 252 -1.73 3.28 19.74
CA ASP A 252 -1.80 3.32 21.21
C ASP A 252 -0.93 4.42 21.81
N LYS A 253 0.19 4.76 21.14
CA LYS A 253 1.05 5.88 21.55
C LYS A 253 0.38 7.25 21.37
N LYS A 254 -0.78 7.36 20.69
CA LYS A 254 -1.58 8.60 20.50
C LYS A 254 -0.83 9.81 19.91
N GLU A 255 0.44 9.67 19.55
CA GLU A 255 1.32 10.72 19.06
C GLU A 255 1.34 10.76 17.52
N PHE A 256 0.17 10.80 16.89
CA PHE A 256 0.11 11.39 15.56
C PHE A 256 0.08 12.91 15.72
N ASP A 257 1.29 13.48 15.76
CA ASP A 257 1.46 14.89 15.51
C ASP A 257 1.08 15.17 14.04
N LEU A 258 0.34 16.26 13.82
CA LEU A 258 -0.03 16.72 12.48
C LEU A 258 1.21 16.85 11.59
N THR A 259 2.34 17.27 12.17
CA THR A 259 3.64 17.37 11.52
C THR A 259 4.09 16.05 10.87
N ILE A 260 3.87 14.91 11.54
CA ILE A 260 4.23 13.59 11.00
C ILE A 260 3.31 13.24 9.83
N LEU A 261 2.01 13.52 9.93
CA LEU A 261 1.05 13.24 8.86
C LEU A 261 1.34 14.07 7.62
N GLU A 262 1.59 15.36 7.79
CA GLU A 262 1.94 16.28 6.72
C GLU A 262 3.25 15.86 6.04
N ALA A 263 4.26 15.49 6.83
CA ALA A 263 5.52 14.98 6.30
C ALA A 263 5.40 13.64 5.54
N LEU A 264 4.44 12.80 5.94
CA LEU A 264 4.05 11.58 5.21
C LEU A 264 3.13 11.86 4.02
N ASN A 265 2.93 13.13 3.67
CA ASN A 265 2.06 13.64 2.61
C ASN A 265 0.57 13.26 2.80
N PHE A 266 0.11 13.06 4.03
CA PHE A 266 -1.33 12.94 4.26
C PHE A 266 -2.00 14.30 4.11
N ARG A 267 -3.15 14.31 3.44
CA ARG A 267 -4.01 15.51 3.34
C ARG A 267 -5.05 15.54 4.45
N ASN A 268 -5.49 16.74 4.82
CA ASN A 268 -6.67 16.88 5.66
C ASN A 268 -7.95 16.49 4.88
N CYS A 269 -8.90 15.86 5.56
CA CYS A 269 -10.23 15.64 4.98
C CYS A 269 -10.98 16.97 4.86
N LYS A 270 -11.23 17.42 3.62
CA LYS A 270 -11.93 18.69 3.35
C LYS A 270 -13.27 18.83 4.07
N SER A 271 -13.97 17.72 4.30
CA SER A 271 -15.26 17.71 5.03
C SER A 271 -15.12 17.81 6.53
N CYS A 272 -14.04 17.26 7.12
CA CYS A 272 -13.80 17.33 8.57
C CYS A 272 -13.17 18.66 8.98
N PHE A 273 -12.40 19.26 8.08
CA PHE A 273 -11.58 20.45 8.33
C PHE A 273 -12.09 21.67 7.54
N SER A 274 -13.35 21.66 7.11
CA SER A 274 -13.96 22.77 6.35
C SER A 274 -13.95 24.09 7.12
N ASP A 275 -14.10 24.06 8.43
CA ASP A 275 -14.07 25.28 9.27
C ASP A 275 -12.64 25.82 9.42
N PHE A 276 -11.64 24.95 9.40
CA PHE A 276 -10.21 25.32 9.44
C PHE A 276 -9.76 25.93 8.09
N ASN A 277 -10.24 25.38 6.97
CA ASN A 277 -9.96 25.91 5.64
C ASN A 277 -10.67 27.25 5.38
N ARG A 278 -11.84 27.50 5.98
CA ARG A 278 -12.52 28.81 5.90
C ARG A 278 -11.76 29.92 6.61
N GLU A 279 -11.06 29.64 7.72
CA GLU A 279 -10.20 30.64 8.38
C GLU A 279 -8.91 30.93 7.59
N ILE A 280 -8.35 29.95 6.89
CA ILE A 280 -7.20 30.17 6.02
C ILE A 280 -7.63 30.91 4.74
N GLU A 281 -8.76 30.52 4.12
CA GLU A 281 -9.32 31.20 2.95
C GLU A 281 -9.87 32.60 3.27
N SER A 282 -10.34 32.87 4.50
CA SER A 282 -10.74 34.21 4.93
C SER A 282 -9.55 35.10 5.28
N LYS A 283 -8.45 34.53 5.80
CA LYS A 283 -7.19 35.25 6.05
C LYS A 283 -6.32 35.46 4.80
N SER A 284 -6.54 34.68 3.74
CA SER A 284 -5.87 34.87 2.43
C SER A 284 -6.72 35.64 1.41
N LYS A 285 -7.92 36.09 1.79
CA LYS A 285 -8.74 37.06 1.04
C LYS A 285 -8.80 38.43 1.73
N VAL A 286 -7.65 38.97 2.11
CA VAL A 286 -7.51 40.42 2.36
C VAL A 286 -6.22 40.91 1.70
N HIS A 287 -6.35 41.39 0.47
CA HIS A 287 -5.73 42.63 0.00
C HIS A 287 -6.27 42.98 -1.39
N PHE A 288 -7.22 43.91 -1.41
CA PHE A 288 -7.33 44.90 -2.47
C PHE A 288 -7.77 46.21 -1.84
N ILE A 289 -6.88 47.21 -1.84
CA ILE A 289 -7.28 48.61 -1.99
C ILE A 289 -6.29 49.27 -2.96
N ASP A 290 -6.80 49.40 -4.19
CA ASP A 290 -6.73 50.48 -5.16
C ASP A 290 -5.48 51.36 -5.37
N LYS A 291 -5.01 51.28 -6.62
CA LYS A 291 -4.59 52.35 -7.55
C LYS A 291 -4.23 53.72 -6.96
N VAL A 292 -3.05 54.21 -7.38
CA VAL A 292 -2.95 55.50 -8.10
C VAL A 292 -1.97 55.36 -9.27
N LYS A 293 -2.44 55.76 -10.46
CA LYS A 293 -1.61 56.09 -11.65
C LYS A 293 -1.04 57.50 -11.44
N ILE A 294 0.28 57.64 -11.65
CA ILE A 294 1.09 58.87 -11.78
C ILE A 294 0.78 59.96 -10.75
#